data_AF-A0A8D9EKM2-F1
#
_entry.id   AF-A0A8D9EKM2-F1
#
_cell.length_a   1.000
_cell.length_b   1.000
_cell.length_c   1.000
_cell.angle_alpha   90.00
_cell.angle_beta   90.00
_cell.angle_gamma   90.00
#
_symmetry.space_group_name_H-M   'P 1'
#
loop_
_entity.id
_entity.type
_entity.pdbx_description
1 polymer ?
#
loop_
_entity_poly.entity_id
_entity_poly.type
_entity_poly.pdbx_seq_one_letter_code
_entity_poly.pdbx_strand_id
1 'polypeptide(L)'
;MSDEAHFHLSGYVNKQNCRFWGTENPRICHEEPLHSLKVTVWCGVYAGKVIGPYFFEDDVGNTVSVNGERYRAMVNEFLLPQLDELGLENMWFQQDFFLWDF
;
A
#
# COMPACT_ATOMS: atom_id res chain seq x y z
N MET A 1 -1.88 -4.39 13.29
CA MET A 1 -2.28 -4.91 11.96
C MET A 1 -1.79 -3.91 10.94
N SER A 2 -1.15 -4.34 9.86
CA SER A 2 -0.74 -3.44 8.77
C SER A 2 -1.05 -4.06 7.42
N ASP A 3 -1.11 -3.21 6.40
CA ASP A 3 -1.39 -3.62 5.02
C ASP A 3 -0.79 -2.61 4.04
N GLU A 4 -0.60 -3.07 2.80
CA GLU A 4 -0.11 -2.29 1.67
C GLU A 4 -1.26 -1.99 0.70
N ALA A 5 -1.41 -0.72 0.32
CA ALA A 5 -2.39 -0.29 -0.65
C ALA A 5 -1.73 0.35 -1.88
N HIS A 6 -2.20 -0.03 -3.06
CA HIS A 6 -1.81 0.61 -4.32
C HIS A 6 -2.85 1.66 -4.73
N PHE A 7 -2.40 2.90 -4.92
CA PHE A 7 -3.20 4.01 -5.41
C PHE A 7 -2.75 4.40 -6.81
N HIS A 8 -3.65 4.35 -7.77
CA HIS A 8 -3.33 4.78 -9.14
C HIS A 8 -3.63 6.26 -9.31
N LEU A 9 -2.61 7.04 -9.65
CA LEU A 9 -2.74 8.49 -9.88
C LEU A 9 -3.52 8.82 -11.17
N SER A 10 -3.72 7.83 -12.03
CA SER A 10 -4.50 7.97 -13.27
C SER A 10 -6.02 7.85 -13.08
N GLY A 11 -6.51 7.78 -11.84
CA GLY A 11 -7.94 7.60 -11.54
C GLY A 11 -8.47 6.18 -11.85
N TYR A 12 -7.58 5.19 -11.89
CA TYR A 12 -7.96 3.79 -12.11
C TYR A 12 -8.83 3.30 -10.96
N VAL A 13 -10.02 2.82 -11.31
CA VAL A 13 -10.95 2.16 -10.39
C VAL A 13 -10.90 0.68 -10.69
N ASN A 14 -10.56 -0.14 -9.69
CA ASN A 14 -10.54 -1.59 -9.83
C ASN A 14 -11.87 -2.10 -10.41
N LYS A 15 -11.82 -2.89 -11.49
CA LYS A 15 -13.00 -3.46 -12.16
C LYS A 15 -13.90 -4.28 -11.23
N GLN A 16 -13.37 -4.86 -10.16
CA GLN A 16 -14.17 -5.56 -9.14
C GLN A 16 -15.00 -4.60 -8.27
N ASN A 17 -14.54 -3.37 -8.07
CA ASN A 17 -15.29 -2.31 -7.37
C ASN A 17 -16.16 -1.49 -8.33
N CYS A 18 -15.89 -1.52 -9.64
CA CYS A 18 -16.67 -0.83 -10.67
C CYS A 18 -17.81 -1.74 -11.18
N ARG A 19 -18.88 -1.88 -10.39
CA ARG A 19 -20.04 -2.72 -10.76
C ARG A 19 -21.09 -1.90 -11.49
N PHE A 20 -21.21 -2.13 -12.80
CA PHE A 20 -22.28 -1.56 -13.62
C PHE A 20 -23.57 -2.35 -13.41
N TRP A 21 -24.66 -1.67 -13.05
CA TRP A 21 -26.00 -2.25 -12.99
C TRP A 21 -26.81 -1.76 -14.18
N GLY A 22 -27.43 -2.68 -14.91
CA GLY A 22 -28.26 -2.39 -16.07
C GLY A 22 -29.06 -3.61 -16.48
N THR A 23 -30.19 -3.40 -17.17
CA THR A 23 -31.02 -4.47 -17.72
C THR A 23 -30.38 -5.15 -18.94
N GLU A 24 -29.36 -4.53 -19.54
CA GLU A 24 -28.59 -5.05 -20.67
C GLU A 24 -27.08 -4.87 -20.43
N ASN A 25 -26.27 -5.73 -21.04
CA ASN A 25 -24.81 -5.68 -20.91
C ASN A 25 -24.26 -4.42 -21.59
N PRO A 26 -23.62 -3.48 -20.87
CA PRO A 26 -23.24 -2.18 -21.42
C PRO A 26 -22.13 -2.23 -22.48
N ARG A 27 -21.46 -3.37 -22.72
CA ARG A 27 -20.33 -3.54 -23.68
C ARG A 27 -19.26 -2.43 -23.56
N ILE A 28 -19.02 -1.93 -22.35
CA ILE A 28 -18.01 -0.89 -22.10
C ILE A 28 -16.62 -1.56 -22.07
N CYS A 29 -15.79 -1.27 -23.08
CA CYS A 29 -14.37 -1.56 -23.06
C CYS A 29 -13.63 -0.36 -22.44
N HIS A 30 -13.05 -0.54 -21.26
CA HIS A 30 -12.17 0.47 -20.67
C HIS A 30 -10.73 0.16 -21.11
N GLU A 31 -10.18 1.00 -21.99
CA GLU A 31 -8.76 0.96 -22.31
C GLU A 31 -7.96 1.49 -21.12
N GLU A 32 -6.89 0.79 -20.77
CA GLU A 32 -6.02 1.14 -19.64
C GLU A 32 -4.62 1.44 -20.16
N PRO A 33 -3.97 2.51 -19.70
CA PRO A 33 -2.56 2.74 -20.00
C PRO A 33 -1.73 1.57 -19.45
N LEU A 34 -0.86 1.01 -20.29
CA LEU A 34 0.04 -0.08 -19.90
C LEU A 34 0.95 0.30 -18.71
N HIS A 35 1.19 1.60 -18.50
CA HIS A 35 2.10 2.15 -17.48
C HIS A 35 1.42 3.26 -16.66
N SER A 36 0.28 2.96 -16.03
CA SER A 36 -0.31 3.90 -15.06
C SER A 36 0.64 4.09 -13.87
N LEU A 37 0.98 5.35 -13.52
CA LEU A 37 1.66 5.65 -12.27
C LEU A 37 0.80 5.16 -11.10
N LYS A 38 1.37 4.21 -10.34
CA LYS A 38 0.79 3.67 -9.11
C LYS A 38 1.71 4.08 -7.97
N VAL A 39 1.16 4.50 -6.84
CA VAL A 39 1.84 4.74 -5.56
C VAL A 39 1.55 3.56 -4.66
N THR A 40 2.57 3.00 -4.01
CA THR A 40 2.37 1.99 -2.96
C THR A 40 2.54 2.65 -1.61
N VAL A 41 1.57 2.46 -0.74
CA VAL A 41 1.57 3.02 0.60
C VAL A 41 1.44 1.88 1.60
N TRP A 42 2.28 1.88 2.62
CA TRP A 42 2.12 1.02 3.78
C TRP A 42 1.45 1.80 4.90
N CYS A 43 0.55 1.16 5.64
CA CYS A 43 -0.03 1.77 6.83
C CYS A 43 -0.26 0.73 7.93
N GLY A 44 0.04 1.12 9.17
CA GLY A 44 -0.20 0.32 10.35
C GLY A 44 -1.37 0.85 11.17
N VAL A 45 -2.14 -0.04 11.78
CA VAL A 45 -3.18 0.31 12.75
C VAL A 45 -3.00 -0.49 14.02
N TYR A 46 -3.19 0.19 15.14
CA TYR A 46 -3.30 -0.42 16.46
C TYR A 46 -4.48 0.19 17.23
N ALA A 47 -4.80 -0.35 18.41
CA ALA A 47 -5.99 0.04 19.16
C ALA A 47 -6.06 1.54 19.52
N GLY A 48 -4.92 2.22 19.60
CA GLY A 48 -4.86 3.64 19.97
C GLY A 48 -4.97 4.59 18.78
N LYS A 49 -4.25 4.32 17.68
CA LYS A 49 -4.10 5.22 16.53
C LYS A 49 -3.71 4.47 15.25
N VAL A 50 -3.71 5.21 14.15
CA VAL A 50 -3.06 4.83 12.90
C VAL A 50 -1.58 5.21 12.98
N ILE A 51 -0.71 4.27 12.64
CA ILE A 51 0.73 4.46 12.40
C ILE A 51 0.88 4.73 10.91
N GLY A 52 1.54 5.84 10.59
CA GLY A 52 1.25 6.63 9.40
C GLY A 52 1.37 5.93 8.05
N PRO A 53 0.92 6.62 6.98
CA PRO A 53 1.20 6.19 5.63
C PRO A 53 2.69 6.37 5.32
N TYR A 54 3.36 5.27 4.99
CA TYR A 54 4.70 5.28 4.42
C TYR A 54 4.61 5.15 2.91
N PHE A 55 5.14 6.12 2.18
CA PHE A 55 5.13 6.15 0.72
C PHE A 55 6.41 5.54 0.17
N PHE A 56 6.29 4.54 -0.69
CA PHE A 56 7.43 3.98 -1.41
C PHE A 56 7.75 4.85 -2.63
N GLU A 57 8.51 5.91 -2.40
CA GLU A 57 8.92 6.89 -3.42
C GLU A 57 10.45 7.10 -3.41
N ASP A 58 11.02 7.56 -4.53
CA ASP A 58 12.42 8.01 -4.59
C ASP A 58 12.58 9.47 -4.12
N ASP A 59 13.82 9.96 -4.09
CA ASP A 59 14.15 11.34 -3.66
C ASP A 59 13.48 12.43 -4.51
N VAL A 60 12.95 12.08 -5.68
CA VAL A 60 12.29 12.97 -6.64
C VAL A 60 10.75 12.79 -6.58
N GLY A 61 10.24 11.92 -5.71
CA GLY A 61 8.81 11.64 -5.52
C GLY A 61 8.22 10.68 -6.56
N ASN A 62 9.04 9.95 -7.32
CA ASN A 62 8.53 8.90 -8.21
C ASN A 62 8.25 7.63 -7.42
N THR A 63 7.13 6.95 -7.69
CA THR A 63 6.87 5.68 -7.03
C THR A 63 7.90 4.63 -7.42
N VAL A 64 8.38 3.91 -6.41
CA VAL A 64 9.29 2.80 -6.58
C VAL A 64 8.61 1.48 -6.23
N SER A 65 9.02 0.40 -6.90
CA SER A 65 8.53 -0.95 -6.58
C SER A 65 8.96 -1.37 -5.17
N VAL A 66 8.03 -1.92 -4.39
CA VAL A 66 8.33 -2.52 -3.08
C VAL A 66 9.06 -3.84 -3.30
N ASN A 67 10.21 -4.00 -2.66
CA ASN A 67 10.98 -5.24 -2.61
C ASN A 67 11.34 -5.53 -1.14
N GLY A 68 11.85 -6.74 -0.86
CA GLY A 68 12.18 -7.14 0.52
C GLY A 68 13.16 -6.20 1.23
N GLU A 69 14.15 -5.65 0.51
CA GLU A 69 15.13 -4.71 1.08
C GLU A 69 14.51 -3.37 1.47
N ARG A 70 13.72 -2.75 0.59
CA ARG A 70 13.00 -1.50 0.85
C ARG A 70 11.95 -1.67 1.93
N TYR A 71 11.31 -2.84 1.94
CA TYR A 71 10.35 -3.19 2.97
C TYR A 71 11.04 -3.28 4.34
N ARG A 72 12.19 -3.97 4.41
CA ARG A 72 13.02 -4.03 5.61
C ARG A 72 13.52 -2.66 6.04
N ALA A 73 13.93 -1.79 5.10
CA ALA A 73 14.34 -0.43 5.40
C ALA A 73 13.18 0.36 6.02
N MET A 74 11.98 0.30 5.44
CA MET A 74 10.77 0.91 6.02
C MET A 74 10.52 0.42 7.45
N VAL A 75 10.60 -0.89 7.71
CA VAL A 75 10.39 -1.42 9.07
C VAL A 75 11.42 -0.84 10.06
N ASN A 76 12.70 -0.82 9.70
CA ASN A 76 13.76 -0.39 10.63
C ASN A 76 13.85 1.14 10.78
N GLU A 77 13.64 1.88 9.70
CA GLU A 77 13.87 3.33 9.65
C GLU A 77 12.61 4.15 9.92
N PHE A 78 11.41 3.58 9.69
CA PHE A 78 10.15 4.28 9.88
C PHE A 78 9.27 3.65 10.97
N LEU A 79 9.06 2.34 10.96
CA LEU A 79 8.12 1.68 11.88
C LEU A 79 8.68 1.58 13.31
N LEU A 80 9.89 1.05 13.49
CA LEU A 80 10.49 0.88 14.83
C LEU A 80 10.61 2.21 15.59
N PRO A 81 11.13 3.31 14.99
CA PRO A 81 11.21 4.58 15.70
C PRO A 81 9.84 5.12 16.14
N GLN A 82 8.79 4.95 15.33
CA GLN A 82 7.43 5.33 15.70
C GLN A 82 6.87 4.49 16.86
N LEU A 83 7.18 3.19 16.90
CA LEU A 83 6.75 2.34 18.00
C LEU A 83 7.45 2.74 19.31
N ASP A 84 8.75 3.05 19.24
CA ASP A 84 9.54 3.51 20.39
C ASP A 84 9.01 4.86 20.92
N GLU A 85 8.73 5.82 20.04
CA GLU A 85 8.13 7.12 20.43
C GLU A 85 6.75 6.97 21.08
N LEU A 86 5.97 5.98 20.63
CA LEU A 86 4.64 5.69 21.21
C LEU A 86 4.74 4.87 22.51
N GLY A 87 5.93 4.43 22.93
CA GLY A 87 6.14 3.57 24.09
C GLY A 87 5.48 2.20 23.93
N LEU A 88 5.34 1.73 22.69
CA LEU A 88 4.64 0.50 22.34
C LEU A 88 5.62 -0.68 22.34
N GLU A 89 5.88 -1.21 23.53
CA GLU A 89 6.74 -2.39 23.71
C GLU A 89 5.94 -3.71 23.62
N ASN A 90 6.59 -4.79 23.21
CA ASN A 90 6.05 -6.17 23.18
C ASN A 90 4.73 -6.33 22.39
N MET A 91 4.61 -5.63 21.27
CA MET A 91 3.45 -5.76 20.38
C MET A 91 3.58 -6.94 19.42
N TRP A 92 2.45 -7.59 19.14
CA TRP A 92 2.34 -8.53 18.03
C TRP A 92 2.15 -7.78 16.72
N PHE A 93 3.12 -7.91 15.84
CA PHE A 93 3.02 -7.39 14.48
C PHE A 93 2.35 -8.43 13.58
N GLN A 94 1.27 -8.02 12.91
CA GLN A 94 0.52 -8.86 11.98
C GLN A 94 0.58 -8.26 10.59
N GLN A 95 1.05 -9.07 9.64
CA GLN A 95 1.06 -8.80 8.21
C GLN A 95 0.49 -9.98 7.43
N ASP A 96 0.16 -9.74 6.17
CA ASP A 96 -0.07 -10.77 5.19
C ASP A 96 1.26 -11.41 4.72
N PHE A 97 1.14 -12.55 4.05
CA PHE A 97 2.30 -13.27 3.53
C PHE A 97 2.64 -12.73 2.14
N PHE A 98 3.84 -12.16 1.99
CA PHE A 98 4.42 -11.81 0.70
C PHE A 98 5.58 -12.75 0.35
N LEU A 99 5.54 -13.32 -0.86
CA LEU A 99 6.65 -14.08 -1.46
C LEU A 99 7.78 -13.12 -1.86
N TRP A 100 8.68 -12.85 -0.92
CA TRP A 100 10.02 -12.39 -1.25
C TRP A 100 10.98 -13.30 -0.51
N ASP A 101 11.55 -14.28 -1.23
CA ASP A 101 12.61 -15.13 -0.72
C ASP A 101 13.78 -14.25 -0.27
N PHE A 102 14.07 -14.25 1.02
CA PHE A 102 15.27 -13.64 1.63
C PHE A 102 16.53 -14.41 1.28
#